data_AF-A0A930HT60-F1
#
_entry.id   AF-A0A930HT60-F1
#
_cell.length_a   1.000
_cell.length_b   1.000
_cell.length_c   1.000
_cell.angle_alpha   90.00
_cell.angle_beta   90.00
_cell.angle_gamma   90.00
#
_symmetry.space_group_name_H-M   'P 1'
#
loop_
_entity.id
_entity.type
_entity.pdbx_description
1 polymer ?
#
loop_
_entity_poly.entity_id
_entity_poly.type
_entity_poly.pdbx_seq_one_letter_code
_entity_poly.pdbx_strand_id
1 'polypeptide(L)'
;MEHKKTEQVAEEMEAYIAKHKDNHIGYHDPNAIREFNEEWREALPEYETLFCACLVYHPHLLYSMNDALQDKEVEKVASLLADVCKSRSGTSNSFNKHRIYHNIGLCWQTLGEKYRDEALEAFKTSIYFLLIGGHDTINPPGDVYKFTKCSIHSLRALINREIPFSPPQSFNDPFDCPICELLNHDEKPALLIRQAYLDCLTVACFSCQVGETEESNEIKNEEPYLNDLMWAHYADSHKGICIKYDLSFENITKILKGNDGQYISLEYVKYSDKALGEYSAGKGDSISLFDSFFLKGKSWEYEKELRLIRYDQNGQGKHASIPLDGCIKAVYFGLKCTEEDKNIIKKILTDQCCVSEGGKRTIFYQMEKDPNHFGRLRAKIE
;
A
#
# COMPACT_ATOMS: atom_id res chain seq x y z
N MET A 1 -35.87 -6.29 -27.62
CA MET A 1 -36.86 -6.29 -26.50
C MET A 1 -36.13 -6.25 -25.18
N GLU A 2 -35.13 -7.10 -24.97
CA GLU A 2 -34.24 -7.08 -23.80
C GLU A 2 -33.44 -5.77 -23.67
N HIS A 3 -32.81 -5.29 -24.76
CA HIS A 3 -32.08 -4.01 -24.77
C HIS A 3 -32.97 -2.77 -24.47
N LYS A 4 -34.24 -2.80 -24.92
CA LYS A 4 -35.21 -1.72 -24.63
C LYS A 4 -35.63 -1.70 -23.15
N LYS A 5 -35.56 -2.86 -22.48
CA LYS A 5 -35.83 -3.00 -21.05
C LYS A 5 -34.64 -2.49 -20.23
N THR A 6 -33.40 -2.74 -20.68
CA THR A 6 -32.19 -2.23 -19.99
C THR A 6 -32.03 -0.72 -20.15
N GLU A 7 -32.37 -0.14 -21.31
CA GLU A 7 -32.41 1.32 -21.51
C GLU A 7 -33.40 2.03 -20.56
N GLN A 8 -34.62 1.49 -20.40
CA GLN A 8 -35.60 2.07 -19.47
C GLN A 8 -35.10 2.04 -18.02
N VAL A 9 -34.46 0.95 -17.61
CA VAL A 9 -33.84 0.83 -16.28
C VAL A 9 -32.72 1.86 -16.08
N ALA A 10 -31.96 2.17 -17.13
CA ALA A 10 -30.95 3.21 -17.08
C ALA A 10 -31.56 4.62 -16.88
N GLU A 11 -32.62 4.96 -17.61
CA GLU A 11 -33.33 6.24 -17.45
C GLU A 11 -33.87 6.42 -16.02
N GLU A 12 -34.39 5.35 -15.40
CA GLU A 12 -34.84 5.36 -14.01
C GLU A 12 -33.69 5.65 -13.03
N MET A 13 -32.53 5.00 -13.21
CA MET A 13 -31.34 5.23 -12.40
C MET A 13 -30.80 6.66 -12.56
N GLU A 14 -30.78 7.20 -13.78
CA GLU A 14 -30.38 8.59 -14.04
C GLU A 14 -31.31 9.58 -13.35
N ALA A 15 -32.62 9.36 -13.42
CA ALA A 15 -33.61 10.18 -12.73
C ALA A 15 -33.43 10.13 -11.20
N TYR A 16 -33.16 8.95 -10.63
CA TYR A 16 -32.86 8.78 -9.21
C TYR A 16 -31.62 9.59 -8.80
N ILE A 17 -30.51 9.45 -9.52
CA ILE A 17 -29.29 10.20 -9.23
C ILE A 17 -29.52 11.70 -9.37
N ALA A 18 -30.17 12.14 -10.45
CA ALA A 18 -30.42 13.56 -10.70
C ALA A 18 -31.27 14.21 -9.60
N LYS A 19 -32.22 13.45 -9.03
CA LYS A 19 -33.09 13.90 -7.95
C LYS A 19 -32.36 14.01 -6.61
N HIS A 20 -31.42 13.10 -6.34
CA HIS A 20 -30.83 12.94 -5.00
C HIS A 20 -29.36 13.38 -4.88
N LYS A 21 -28.69 13.72 -5.99
CA LYS A 21 -27.27 14.13 -6.01
C LYS A 21 -26.94 15.38 -5.17
N ASP A 22 -27.91 16.27 -4.97
CA ASP A 22 -27.73 17.56 -4.27
C ASP A 22 -28.14 17.47 -2.79
N ASN A 23 -28.56 16.30 -2.30
CA ASN A 23 -28.78 16.08 -0.88
C ASN A 23 -27.42 16.14 -0.16
N HIS A 24 -27.14 17.29 0.45
CA HIS A 24 -25.92 17.51 1.23
C HIS A 24 -25.81 16.52 2.40
N ILE A 25 -24.57 16.29 2.83
CA ILE A 25 -24.22 15.51 4.04
C ILE A 25 -25.07 16.04 5.20
N GLY A 26 -25.99 15.21 5.73
CA GLY A 26 -26.88 15.55 6.83
C GLY A 26 -28.37 15.77 6.46
N TYR A 27 -28.74 15.71 5.18
CA TYR A 27 -30.15 15.71 4.77
C TYR A 27 -30.70 14.28 4.63
N HIS A 28 -31.64 13.93 5.51
CA HIS A 28 -32.35 12.66 5.48
C HIS A 28 -33.59 12.80 4.58
N ASP A 29 -33.54 12.30 3.35
CA ASP A 29 -34.74 12.07 2.54
C ASP A 29 -35.17 10.59 2.62
N PRO A 30 -36.15 10.23 3.47
CA PRO A 30 -36.64 8.86 3.54
C PRO A 30 -37.29 8.40 2.23
N ASN A 31 -37.68 9.32 1.34
CA ASN A 31 -38.22 8.95 0.04
C ASN A 31 -37.13 8.39 -0.88
N ALA A 32 -35.89 8.85 -0.76
CA ALA A 32 -34.76 8.34 -1.55
C ALA A 32 -34.50 6.86 -1.25
N ILE A 33 -34.60 6.42 0.01
CA ILE A 33 -34.46 5.00 0.38
C ILE A 33 -35.58 4.17 -0.26
N ARG A 34 -36.82 4.68 -0.27
CA ARG A 34 -37.99 4.00 -0.84
C ARG A 34 -38.01 3.96 -2.36
N GLU A 35 -37.37 4.94 -3.00
CA GLU A 35 -37.29 5.09 -4.46
C GLU A 35 -36.18 4.24 -5.09
N PHE A 36 -35.20 3.79 -4.29
CA PHE A 36 -34.20 2.86 -4.76
C PHE A 36 -34.84 1.52 -5.16
N ASN A 37 -34.59 1.06 -6.39
CA ASN A 37 -35.14 -0.18 -6.92
C ASN A 37 -34.04 -1.23 -7.13
N GLU A 38 -34.11 -2.32 -6.37
CA GLU A 38 -33.16 -3.43 -6.45
C GLU A 38 -33.14 -4.14 -7.80
N GLU A 39 -34.26 -4.13 -8.53
CA GLU A 39 -34.33 -4.79 -9.84
C GLU A 39 -33.53 -4.04 -10.91
N TRP A 40 -33.00 -2.85 -10.61
CA TRP A 40 -32.00 -2.21 -11.47
C TRP A 40 -30.75 -3.07 -11.68
N ARG A 41 -30.46 -4.03 -10.79
CA ARG A 41 -29.39 -5.02 -10.98
C ARG A 41 -29.59 -5.90 -12.23
N GLU A 42 -30.83 -6.03 -12.74
CA GLU A 42 -31.11 -6.77 -13.98
C GLU A 42 -30.44 -6.14 -15.21
N ALA A 43 -30.04 -4.86 -15.13
CA ALA A 43 -29.32 -4.15 -16.19
C ALA A 43 -27.79 -4.33 -16.14
N LEU A 44 -27.27 -5.12 -15.18
CA LEU A 44 -25.87 -5.52 -15.17
C LEU A 44 -25.59 -6.57 -16.28
N PRO A 45 -24.42 -6.54 -16.94
CA PRO A 45 -23.28 -5.66 -16.68
C PRO A 45 -23.32 -4.32 -17.44
N GLU A 46 -24.28 -4.12 -18.35
CA GLU A 46 -24.33 -3.00 -19.31
C GLU A 46 -24.29 -1.62 -18.62
N TYR A 47 -24.93 -1.50 -17.46
CA TYR A 47 -25.04 -0.24 -16.70
C TYR A 47 -24.37 -0.29 -15.32
N GLU A 48 -23.26 -1.04 -15.16
CA GLU A 48 -22.56 -1.19 -13.88
C GLU A 48 -22.19 0.14 -13.22
N THR A 49 -21.60 1.08 -13.98
CA THR A 49 -21.20 2.39 -13.46
C THR A 49 -22.38 3.17 -12.89
N LEU A 50 -23.51 3.13 -13.59
CA LEU A 50 -24.72 3.85 -13.23
C LEU A 50 -25.41 3.22 -12.01
N PHE A 51 -25.48 1.89 -11.96
CA PHE A 51 -25.99 1.15 -10.81
C PHE A 51 -25.14 1.39 -9.55
N CYS A 52 -23.82 1.37 -9.69
CA CYS A 52 -22.93 1.70 -8.57
C CYS A 52 -23.08 3.15 -8.12
N ALA A 53 -23.30 4.10 -9.02
CA ALA A 53 -23.57 5.48 -8.64
C ALA A 53 -24.85 5.57 -7.78
N CYS A 54 -25.91 4.82 -8.11
CA CYS A 54 -27.10 4.71 -7.26
C CYS A 54 -26.77 4.11 -5.88
N LEU A 55 -25.99 3.01 -5.86
CA LEU A 55 -25.53 2.34 -4.65
C LEU A 55 -24.58 3.16 -3.80
N VAL A 56 -23.97 4.24 -4.28
CA VAL A 56 -23.18 5.13 -3.42
C VAL A 56 -24.11 5.93 -2.49
N TYR A 57 -25.25 6.39 -3.01
CA TYR A 57 -26.19 7.23 -2.27
C TYR A 57 -27.01 6.43 -1.26
N HIS A 58 -27.46 5.23 -1.64
CA HIS A 58 -28.33 4.42 -0.79
C HIS A 58 -27.76 4.09 0.62
N PRO A 59 -26.55 3.53 0.79
CA PRO A 59 -25.97 3.28 2.10
C PRO A 59 -25.57 4.57 2.84
N HIS A 60 -25.30 5.67 2.13
CA HIS A 60 -25.13 6.97 2.79
C HIS A 60 -26.44 7.42 3.46
N LEU A 61 -27.57 7.22 2.80
CA LEU A 61 -28.90 7.51 3.36
C LEU A 61 -29.24 6.55 4.51
N LEU A 62 -28.94 5.25 4.37
CA LEU A 62 -29.10 4.29 5.47
C LEU A 62 -28.29 4.69 6.70
N TYR A 63 -27.03 5.09 6.53
CA TYR A 63 -26.20 5.60 7.62
C TYR A 63 -26.84 6.80 8.33
N SER A 64 -27.51 7.68 7.58
CA SER A 64 -28.21 8.84 8.16
C SER A 64 -29.45 8.49 8.99
N MET A 65 -29.95 7.25 8.93
CA MET A 65 -31.08 6.78 9.76
C MET A 65 -30.69 6.60 11.24
N ASN A 66 -29.40 6.49 11.54
CA ASN A 66 -28.85 6.34 12.89
C ASN A 66 -29.60 5.24 13.69
N ASP A 67 -30.31 5.60 14.77
CA ASP A 67 -31.05 4.65 15.62
C ASP A 67 -32.15 3.85 14.91
N ALA A 68 -32.62 4.30 13.74
CA ALA A 68 -33.66 3.62 12.97
C ALA A 68 -33.11 2.57 11.98
N LEU A 69 -31.78 2.52 11.79
CA LEU A 69 -31.13 1.60 10.86
C LEU A 69 -31.31 0.14 11.31
N GLN A 70 -31.62 -0.75 10.36
CA GLN A 70 -31.73 -2.19 10.60
C GLN A 70 -30.65 -2.95 9.84
N ASP A 71 -30.14 -4.01 10.45
CA ASP A 71 -29.14 -4.91 9.87
C ASP A 71 -29.55 -5.45 8.50
N LYS A 72 -30.79 -5.90 8.35
CA LYS A 72 -31.35 -6.40 7.08
C LYS A 72 -31.22 -5.41 5.91
N GLU A 73 -31.21 -4.10 6.20
CA GLU A 73 -31.05 -3.06 5.17
C GLU A 73 -29.60 -3.02 4.69
N VAL A 74 -28.65 -3.12 5.62
CA VAL A 74 -27.21 -3.17 5.30
C VAL A 74 -26.84 -4.48 4.60
N GLU A 75 -27.37 -5.62 5.05
CA GLU A 75 -27.19 -6.94 4.39
C GLU A 75 -27.67 -6.91 2.93
N LYS A 76 -28.80 -6.25 2.68
CA LYS A 76 -29.34 -6.08 1.34
C LYS A 76 -28.38 -5.31 0.43
N VAL A 77 -27.82 -4.18 0.90
CA VAL A 77 -26.83 -3.42 0.11
C VAL A 77 -25.59 -4.26 -0.17
N ALA A 78 -25.08 -4.96 0.84
CA ALA A 78 -23.93 -5.84 0.69
C ALA A 78 -24.18 -6.94 -0.37
N SER A 79 -25.38 -7.52 -0.40
CA SER A 79 -25.78 -8.50 -1.42
C SER A 79 -25.80 -7.92 -2.83
N LEU A 80 -26.34 -6.71 -3.02
CA LEU A 80 -26.37 -6.05 -4.34
C LEU A 80 -24.95 -5.75 -4.85
N LEU A 81 -24.06 -5.37 -3.94
CA LEU A 81 -22.66 -5.11 -4.27
C LEU A 81 -21.90 -6.39 -4.63
N ALA A 82 -22.22 -7.52 -3.99
CA ALA A 82 -21.65 -8.82 -4.35
C ALA A 82 -21.97 -9.20 -5.81
N ASP A 83 -23.14 -8.80 -6.32
CA ASP A 83 -23.51 -9.03 -7.72
C ASP A 83 -22.75 -8.11 -8.68
N VAL A 84 -22.50 -6.86 -8.30
CA VAL A 84 -21.58 -5.94 -9.00
C VAL A 84 -20.15 -6.49 -9.04
N CYS A 85 -19.67 -7.09 -7.96
CA CYS A 85 -18.32 -7.67 -7.94
C CYS A 85 -18.21 -8.93 -8.82
N LYS A 86 -19.33 -9.59 -9.17
CA LYS A 86 -19.37 -10.72 -10.11
C LYS A 86 -19.49 -10.29 -11.57
N SER A 87 -19.98 -9.07 -11.86
CA SER A 87 -20.02 -8.56 -13.23
C SER A 87 -18.60 -8.33 -13.74
N ARG A 88 -18.35 -8.67 -15.02
CA ARG A 88 -17.00 -8.80 -15.62
C ARG A 88 -16.18 -7.50 -15.72
N SER A 89 -16.60 -6.40 -15.09
CA SER A 89 -15.86 -5.15 -15.13
C SER A 89 -14.86 -5.09 -13.97
N GLY A 90 -13.57 -5.05 -14.34
CA GLY A 90 -12.44 -4.94 -13.42
C GLY A 90 -12.37 -3.58 -12.72
N THR A 91 -11.19 -2.97 -12.69
CA THR A 91 -10.87 -1.69 -12.00
C THR A 91 -11.72 -0.49 -12.42
N SER A 92 -12.45 -0.58 -13.53
CA SER A 92 -13.57 0.29 -13.89
C SER A 92 -14.48 0.45 -12.67
N ASN A 93 -14.52 1.66 -12.10
CA ASN A 93 -15.38 2.03 -10.97
C ASN A 93 -14.86 1.79 -9.54
N SER A 94 -13.55 1.65 -9.36
CA SER A 94 -12.90 1.54 -8.04
C SER A 94 -13.32 2.62 -7.05
N PHE A 95 -13.38 3.90 -7.45
CA PHE A 95 -13.79 4.98 -6.55
C PHE A 95 -15.23 4.86 -6.03
N ASN A 96 -16.20 4.44 -6.85
CA ASN A 96 -17.55 4.20 -6.35
C ASN A 96 -17.57 2.98 -5.43
N LYS A 97 -16.87 1.89 -5.78
CA LYS A 97 -16.74 0.71 -4.91
C LYS A 97 -16.15 1.12 -3.54
N HIS A 98 -15.11 1.95 -3.51
CA HIS A 98 -14.54 2.53 -2.27
C HIS A 98 -15.62 3.22 -1.43
N ARG A 99 -16.39 4.15 -2.03
CA ARG A 99 -17.43 4.92 -1.34
C ARG A 99 -18.57 4.04 -0.81
N ILE A 100 -19.01 3.05 -1.60
CA ILE A 100 -20.06 2.11 -1.19
C ILE A 100 -19.60 1.30 0.03
N TYR A 101 -18.43 0.66 -0.04
CA TYR A 101 -17.89 -0.12 1.08
C TYR A 101 -17.60 0.76 2.31
N HIS A 102 -17.15 2.00 2.12
CA HIS A 102 -16.98 2.95 3.22
C HIS A 102 -18.31 3.20 3.94
N ASN A 103 -19.36 3.51 3.18
CA ASN A 103 -20.70 3.76 3.74
C ASN A 103 -21.30 2.52 4.40
N ILE A 104 -21.08 1.32 3.85
CA ILE A 104 -21.47 0.05 4.49
C ILE A 104 -20.74 -0.12 5.83
N GLY A 105 -19.43 0.17 5.89
CA GLY A 105 -18.67 0.13 7.14
C GLY A 105 -19.22 1.08 8.21
N LEU A 106 -19.61 2.29 7.81
CA LEU A 106 -20.28 3.27 8.69
C LEU A 106 -21.65 2.74 9.18
N CYS A 107 -22.44 2.11 8.32
CA CYS A 107 -23.72 1.50 8.68
C CYS A 107 -23.53 0.39 9.73
N TRP A 108 -22.61 -0.55 9.49
CA TRP A 108 -22.31 -1.63 10.45
C TRP A 108 -21.82 -1.09 11.78
N GLN A 109 -20.92 -0.10 11.76
CA GLN A 109 -20.43 0.54 12.98
C GLN A 109 -21.58 1.19 13.78
N THR A 110 -22.55 1.80 13.10
CA THR A 110 -23.74 2.44 13.72
C THR A 110 -24.64 1.43 14.42
N LEU A 111 -24.81 0.24 13.84
CA LEU A 111 -25.61 -0.85 14.42
C LEU A 111 -25.00 -1.45 15.70
N GLY A 112 -23.75 -1.09 16.03
CA GLY A 112 -23.11 -1.36 17.32
C GLY A 112 -22.02 -2.42 17.28
N GLU A 113 -21.40 -2.66 18.44
CA GLU A 113 -20.17 -3.47 18.58
C GLU A 113 -20.31 -4.91 18.07
N LYS A 114 -21.53 -5.47 18.05
CA LYS A 114 -21.77 -6.82 17.54
C LYS A 114 -21.48 -6.98 16.04
N TYR A 115 -21.45 -5.88 15.28
CA TYR A 115 -21.13 -5.85 13.84
C TYR A 115 -19.74 -5.27 13.56
N ARG A 116 -18.86 -5.28 14.56
CA ARG A 116 -17.52 -4.69 14.43
C ARG A 116 -16.70 -5.36 13.33
N ASP A 117 -16.79 -6.68 13.19
CA ASP A 117 -16.02 -7.43 12.20
C ASP A 117 -16.52 -7.12 10.79
N GLU A 118 -17.83 -7.04 10.59
CA GLU A 118 -18.45 -6.63 9.32
C GLU A 118 -18.09 -5.20 8.94
N ALA A 119 -18.04 -4.29 9.92
CA ALA A 119 -17.58 -2.92 9.70
C ALA A 119 -16.09 -2.90 9.29
N LEU A 120 -15.24 -3.64 10.01
CA LEU A 120 -13.81 -3.71 9.72
C LEU A 120 -13.53 -4.28 8.33
N GLU A 121 -14.18 -5.38 7.95
CA GLU A 121 -14.02 -5.99 6.63
C GLU A 121 -14.52 -5.05 5.51
N ALA A 122 -15.64 -4.35 5.73
CA ALA A 122 -16.09 -3.32 4.79
C ALA A 122 -15.06 -2.19 4.63
N PHE A 123 -14.45 -1.71 5.71
CA PHE A 123 -13.39 -0.69 5.61
C PHE A 123 -12.13 -1.23 4.93
N LYS A 124 -11.74 -2.49 5.18
CA LYS A 124 -10.59 -3.11 4.50
C LYS A 124 -10.79 -3.15 2.99
N THR A 125 -11.97 -3.55 2.54
CA THR A 125 -12.33 -3.58 1.12
C THR A 125 -12.47 -2.17 0.54
N SER A 126 -13.03 -1.23 1.30
CA SER A 126 -13.11 0.18 0.91
C SER A 126 -11.73 0.76 0.61
N ILE A 127 -10.75 0.54 1.48
CA ILE A 127 -9.37 1.02 1.30
C ILE A 127 -8.72 0.36 0.08
N TYR A 128 -8.90 -0.94 -0.13
CA TYR A 128 -8.39 -1.61 -1.32
C TYR A 128 -8.86 -0.93 -2.62
N PHE A 129 -10.16 -0.62 -2.70
CA PHE A 129 -10.72 0.08 -3.86
C PHE A 129 -10.24 1.53 -3.98
N LEU A 130 -9.97 2.21 -2.87
CA LEU A 130 -9.35 3.55 -2.88
C LEU A 130 -7.96 3.50 -3.52
N LEU A 131 -7.15 2.52 -3.08
CA LEU A 131 -5.78 2.36 -3.51
C LEU A 131 -5.68 2.01 -4.99
N ILE A 132 -6.42 1.01 -5.49
CA ILE A 132 -6.39 0.65 -6.92
C ILE A 132 -7.01 1.73 -7.84
N GLY A 133 -7.78 2.67 -7.27
CA GLY A 133 -8.32 3.82 -8.00
C GLY A 133 -7.34 4.99 -8.12
N GLY A 134 -6.36 5.08 -7.23
CA GLY A 134 -5.21 5.94 -7.40
C GLY A 134 -4.35 5.41 -8.56
N HIS A 135 -4.11 6.22 -9.58
CA HIS A 135 -3.16 5.85 -10.63
C HIS A 135 -1.76 5.78 -10.03
N ASP A 136 -1.15 4.59 -9.98
CA ASP A 136 0.27 4.45 -9.61
C ASP A 136 1.12 4.15 -10.83
N THR A 137 2.03 5.08 -11.11
CA THR A 137 3.18 4.85 -11.97
C THR A 137 4.25 4.17 -11.14
N ILE A 138 4.44 2.87 -11.34
CA ILE A 138 5.67 2.22 -10.89
C ILE A 138 6.82 2.87 -11.65
N ASN A 139 7.65 3.62 -10.95
CA ASN A 139 8.87 4.21 -11.48
C ASN A 139 10.06 3.32 -11.05
N PRO A 140 10.40 2.27 -11.82
CA PRO A 140 11.46 1.35 -11.43
C PRO A 140 12.82 2.05 -11.45
N PRO A 141 13.53 2.15 -10.30
CA PRO A 141 14.85 2.77 -10.26
C PRO A 141 15.97 1.87 -10.84
N GLY A 142 15.65 0.62 -11.19
CA GLY A 142 16.63 -0.41 -11.51
C GLY A 142 17.21 -1.02 -10.24
N ASP A 143 18.36 -0.53 -9.78
CA ASP A 143 19.06 -1.10 -8.63
C ASP A 143 18.63 -0.47 -7.30
N VAL A 144 18.29 -1.31 -6.33
CA VAL A 144 17.92 -0.87 -4.97
C VAL A 144 18.66 -1.66 -3.90
N TYR A 145 18.74 -1.10 -2.71
CA TYR A 145 19.58 -1.62 -1.62
C TYR A 145 18.77 -1.82 -0.35
N LYS A 146 18.90 -2.99 0.28
CA LYS A 146 18.28 -3.28 1.58
C LYS A 146 19.34 -3.59 2.62
N PHE A 147 19.39 -2.77 3.67
CA PHE A 147 20.24 -2.99 4.83
C PHE A 147 19.50 -3.85 5.85
N THR A 148 20.17 -4.87 6.38
CA THR A 148 19.57 -5.74 7.40
C THR A 148 20.64 -6.42 8.25
N LYS A 149 20.26 -6.78 9.47
CA LYS A 149 21.06 -7.63 10.35
C LYS A 149 21.14 -9.07 9.84
N CYS A 150 22.19 -9.80 10.19
CA CYS A 150 22.30 -11.25 9.98
C CYS A 150 21.44 -12.01 11.01
N SER A 151 20.12 -11.95 10.83
CA SER A 151 19.18 -12.67 11.71
C SER A 151 18.64 -13.92 11.03
N ILE A 152 18.06 -14.83 11.82
CA ILE A 152 17.35 -16.01 11.30
C ILE A 152 16.25 -15.63 10.30
N HIS A 153 15.61 -14.47 10.47
CA HIS A 153 14.59 -13.97 9.54
C HIS A 153 15.21 -13.54 8.20
N SER A 154 16.31 -12.79 8.25
CA SER A 154 17.04 -12.36 7.06
C SER A 154 17.60 -13.55 6.29
N LEU A 155 18.16 -14.55 6.99
CA LEU A 155 18.66 -15.78 6.38
C LEU A 155 17.53 -16.61 5.75
N ARG A 156 16.36 -16.72 6.41
CA ARG A 156 15.18 -17.38 5.83
C ARG A 156 14.70 -16.67 4.57
N ALA A 157 14.63 -15.35 4.57
CA ALA A 157 14.27 -14.58 3.39
C ALA A 157 15.24 -14.82 2.22
N LEU A 158 16.55 -14.94 2.48
CA LEU A 158 17.53 -15.30 1.46
C LEU A 158 17.34 -16.74 0.95
N ILE A 159 17.11 -17.70 1.86
CA ILE A 159 16.89 -19.12 1.50
C ILE A 159 15.63 -19.28 0.64
N ASN A 160 14.55 -18.59 1.01
CA ASN A 160 13.27 -18.64 0.33
C ASN A 160 13.19 -17.71 -0.88
N ARG A 161 14.19 -16.84 -1.05
CA ARG A 161 14.26 -15.80 -2.10
C ARG A 161 13.05 -14.88 -2.05
N GLU A 162 12.85 -14.28 -0.90
CA GLU A 162 11.72 -13.43 -0.59
C GLU A 162 12.17 -12.01 -0.24
N ILE A 163 11.37 -11.02 -0.62
CA ILE A 163 11.44 -9.69 0.02
C ILE A 163 10.57 -9.73 1.27
N PRO A 164 11.13 -9.47 2.46
CA PRO A 164 10.33 -9.30 3.66
C PRO A 164 9.68 -7.91 3.69
N PHE A 165 8.40 -7.90 4.03
CA PHE A 165 7.58 -6.73 4.32
C PHE A 165 7.25 -6.70 5.81
N SER A 166 7.22 -5.51 6.38
CA SER A 166 6.91 -5.30 7.79
C SER A 166 5.66 -4.43 7.93
N PRO A 167 4.82 -4.66 8.94
CA PRO A 167 3.67 -3.79 9.20
C PRO A 167 4.18 -2.42 9.71
N PRO A 168 3.51 -1.29 9.39
CA PRO A 168 3.94 0.06 9.80
C PRO A 168 4.25 0.19 11.30
N GLN A 169 3.46 -0.46 12.15
CA GLN A 169 3.64 -0.49 13.61
C GLN A 169 4.97 -1.09 14.11
N SER A 170 5.75 -1.72 13.24
CA SER A 170 7.06 -2.29 13.57
C SER A 170 8.23 -1.35 13.28
N PHE A 171 7.97 -0.20 12.67
CA PHE A 171 9.01 0.76 12.29
C PHE A 171 9.58 1.50 13.49
N ASN A 172 10.84 1.91 13.36
CA ASN A 172 11.59 2.61 14.39
C ASN A 172 11.26 4.10 14.50
N ASP A 173 10.75 4.71 13.43
CA ASP A 173 10.26 6.08 13.43
C ASP A 173 8.75 6.09 13.76
N PRO A 174 8.31 6.72 14.87
CA PRO A 174 6.90 6.78 15.24
C PRO A 174 6.06 7.65 14.30
N PHE A 175 6.68 8.50 13.47
CA PHE A 175 5.99 9.32 12.47
C PHE A 175 5.96 8.67 11.08
N ASP A 176 6.46 7.44 10.97
CA ASP A 176 6.47 6.71 9.72
C ASP A 176 5.06 6.24 9.33
N CYS A 177 4.77 6.25 8.03
CA CYS A 177 3.44 6.02 7.46
C CYS A 177 2.37 6.93 8.12
N PRO A 178 2.35 8.25 7.81
CA PRO A 178 1.52 9.24 8.50
C PRO A 178 0.03 8.88 8.65
N ILE A 179 -0.51 8.04 7.78
CA ILE A 179 -1.89 7.54 7.87
C ILE A 179 -2.27 7.02 9.27
N CYS A 180 -1.33 6.39 9.98
CA CYS A 180 -1.61 5.80 11.29
C CYS A 180 -1.81 6.86 12.37
N GLU A 181 -1.08 7.98 12.29
CA GLU A 181 -1.21 9.12 13.20
C GLU A 181 -2.38 10.03 12.81
N LEU A 182 -2.68 10.15 11.52
CA LEU A 182 -3.80 10.96 11.04
C LEU A 182 -5.16 10.39 11.43
N LEU A 183 -5.25 9.07 11.58
CA LEU A 183 -6.45 8.37 12.06
C LEU A 183 -6.44 8.15 13.58
N ASN A 184 -5.51 8.78 14.31
CA ASN A 184 -5.34 8.59 15.75
C ASN A 184 -6.26 9.55 16.54
N HIS A 185 -7.57 9.38 16.37
CA HIS A 185 -8.60 10.13 17.09
C HIS A 185 -9.74 9.23 17.57
N ASP A 186 -10.50 9.69 18.57
CA ASP A 186 -11.45 8.86 19.33
C ASP A 186 -12.77 8.54 18.59
N GLU A 187 -12.86 8.86 17.30
CA GLU A 187 -14.04 8.53 16.51
C GLU A 187 -14.04 7.04 16.15
N LYS A 188 -15.11 6.32 16.48
CA LYS A 188 -15.22 4.87 16.25
C LYS A 188 -14.92 4.45 14.80
N PRO A 189 -15.42 5.13 13.75
CA PRO A 189 -15.05 4.82 12.37
C PRO A 189 -13.55 4.95 12.12
N ALA A 190 -12.91 6.00 12.63
CA ALA A 190 -11.49 6.24 12.43
C ALA A 190 -10.63 5.15 13.08
N LEU A 191 -11.00 4.69 14.28
CA LEU A 191 -10.32 3.57 14.92
C LEU A 191 -10.40 2.27 14.09
N LEU A 192 -11.54 1.99 13.45
CA LEU A 192 -11.71 0.82 12.59
C LEU A 192 -10.96 0.97 11.26
N ILE A 193 -10.99 2.15 10.65
CA ILE A 193 -10.22 2.44 9.42
C ILE A 193 -8.72 2.35 9.71
N ARG A 194 -8.27 2.87 10.86
CA ARG A 194 -6.89 2.73 11.34
C ARG A 194 -6.52 1.25 11.53
N GLN A 195 -7.39 0.47 12.16
CA GLN A 195 -7.18 -0.98 12.31
C GLN A 195 -7.09 -1.69 10.95
N ALA A 196 -7.93 -1.32 9.98
CA ALA A 196 -7.86 -1.87 8.62
C ALA A 196 -6.49 -1.61 7.97
N TYR A 197 -5.95 -0.39 8.09
CA TYR A 197 -4.58 -0.12 7.63
C TYR A 197 -3.53 -0.95 8.38
N LEU A 198 -3.62 -1.03 9.71
CA LEU A 198 -2.68 -1.82 10.52
C LEU A 198 -2.71 -3.31 10.18
N ASP A 199 -3.89 -3.84 9.84
CA ASP A 199 -4.06 -5.24 9.47
C ASP A 199 -3.52 -5.55 8.08
N CYS A 200 -3.79 -4.67 7.12
CA CYS A 200 -3.66 -4.98 5.70
C CYS A 200 -2.41 -4.37 5.05
N LEU A 201 -1.87 -3.27 5.58
CA LEU A 201 -0.71 -2.59 5.01
C LEU A 201 0.59 -3.22 5.53
N THR A 202 1.48 -3.56 4.60
CA THR A 202 2.84 -3.97 4.89
C THR A 202 3.79 -3.27 3.91
N VAL A 203 5.00 -2.97 4.36
CA VAL A 203 5.94 -2.11 3.64
C VAL A 203 7.32 -2.77 3.60
N ALA A 204 7.94 -2.75 2.41
CA ALA A 204 9.33 -3.07 2.23
C ALA A 204 10.09 -1.80 1.83
N CYS A 205 11.00 -1.38 2.70
CA CYS A 205 11.85 -0.22 2.48
C CYS A 205 13.17 -0.63 1.81
N PHE A 206 13.58 0.19 0.85
CA PHE A 206 14.87 0.12 0.18
C PHE A 206 15.51 1.51 0.16
N SER A 207 16.82 1.57 0.00
CA SER A 207 17.56 2.77 -0.35
C SER A 207 17.96 2.70 -1.81
N CYS A 208 17.93 3.81 -2.52
CA CYS A 208 18.26 3.86 -3.95
C CYS A 208 19.08 5.10 -4.29
N GLN A 209 19.68 5.09 -5.47
CA GLN A 209 20.19 6.32 -6.07
C GLN A 209 18.98 7.13 -6.54
N VAL A 210 18.88 8.38 -6.10
CA VAL A 210 17.85 9.30 -6.61
C VAL A 210 18.38 9.86 -7.92
N GLY A 211 17.64 9.68 -9.02
CA GLY A 211 17.95 10.33 -10.29
C GLY A 211 17.89 11.86 -10.13
N GLU A 212 18.69 12.58 -10.92
CA GLU A 212 18.79 14.05 -10.87
C GLU A 212 17.41 14.72 -10.74
N THR A 213 17.15 15.36 -9.60
CA THR A 213 16.12 16.41 -9.55
C THR A 213 16.70 17.64 -10.23
N GLU A 214 15.95 18.25 -11.16
CA GLU A 214 16.38 19.38 -12.02
C GLU A 214 16.93 20.61 -11.26
N GLU A 215 16.89 20.64 -9.93
CA GLU A 215 17.23 21.80 -9.10
C GLU A 215 18.57 21.72 -8.34
N SER A 216 19.40 20.69 -8.50
CA SER A 216 20.68 20.62 -7.75
C SER A 216 21.86 20.11 -8.58
N ASN A 217 22.67 21.04 -9.08
CA ASN A 217 23.88 20.78 -9.88
C ASN A 217 25.04 20.06 -9.14
N GLU A 218 24.87 19.56 -7.90
CA GLU A 218 25.95 18.88 -7.15
C GLU A 218 25.49 17.75 -6.21
N ILE A 219 24.42 17.01 -6.50
CA ILE A 219 24.20 15.75 -5.76
C ILE A 219 25.13 14.68 -6.35
N LYS A 220 26.24 14.41 -5.67
CA LYS A 220 27.02 13.19 -5.93
C LYS A 220 26.08 11.99 -5.72
N ASN A 221 25.75 11.32 -6.81
CA ASN A 221 25.05 10.04 -6.84
C ASN A 221 25.93 8.94 -6.24
N GLU A 222 26.19 9.06 -4.94
CA GLU A 222 26.89 8.06 -4.17
C GLU A 222 25.97 6.86 -3.95
N GLU A 223 26.51 5.67 -4.18
CA GLU A 223 25.79 4.42 -4.02
C GLU A 223 25.36 4.23 -2.55
N PRO A 224 24.12 3.79 -2.28
CA PRO A 224 23.62 3.63 -0.91
C PRO A 224 24.52 2.85 0.04
N TYR A 225 25.21 1.80 -0.44
CA TYR A 225 26.15 1.00 0.37
C TYR A 225 27.36 1.79 0.89
N LEU A 226 27.61 3.00 0.41
CA LEU A 226 28.67 3.89 0.90
C LEU A 226 28.19 4.82 2.03
N ASN A 227 26.88 4.93 2.26
CA ASN A 227 26.31 5.71 3.36
C ASN A 227 26.52 4.97 4.69
N ASP A 228 27.35 5.54 5.57
CA ASP A 228 27.71 4.97 6.86
C ASP A 228 26.55 4.98 7.87
N LEU A 229 25.65 5.96 7.83
CA LEU A 229 24.46 6.02 8.68
C LEU A 229 23.51 4.85 8.38
N MET A 230 23.36 4.46 7.10
CA MET A 230 22.56 3.28 6.74
C MET A 230 23.09 2.01 7.38
N TRP A 231 24.41 1.82 7.41
CA TRP A 231 25.03 0.69 8.09
C TRP A 231 24.88 0.75 9.61
N ALA A 232 24.99 1.95 10.19
CA ALA A 232 24.89 2.16 11.63
C ALA A 232 23.48 1.81 12.14
N HIS A 233 22.45 2.30 11.46
CA HIS A 233 21.05 2.14 11.89
C HIS A 233 20.42 0.81 11.47
N TYR A 234 20.64 0.36 10.22
CA TYR A 234 19.86 -0.74 9.64
C TYR A 234 20.62 -2.05 9.46
N ALA A 235 21.96 -2.02 9.53
CA ALA A 235 22.79 -3.22 9.39
C ALA A 235 23.52 -3.57 10.70
N ASP A 236 22.82 -3.49 11.83
CA ASP A 236 23.30 -3.88 13.17
C ASP A 236 24.68 -3.28 13.50
N SER A 237 24.80 -1.94 13.36
CA SER A 237 26.06 -1.23 13.60
C SER A 237 27.26 -1.81 12.83
N HIS A 238 27.06 -2.05 11.52
CA HIS A 238 27.99 -2.69 10.59
C HIS A 238 28.28 -4.19 10.79
N LYS A 239 27.50 -4.91 11.62
CA LYS A 239 27.62 -6.38 11.73
C LYS A 239 26.77 -7.12 10.70
N GLY A 240 25.78 -6.45 10.12
CA GLY A 240 24.86 -7.00 9.13
C GLY A 240 25.37 -6.91 7.69
N ILE A 241 24.42 -6.88 6.77
CA ILE A 241 24.62 -6.88 5.32
C ILE A 241 23.80 -5.79 4.64
N CYS A 242 24.21 -5.47 3.42
CA CYS A 242 23.41 -4.73 2.45
C CYS A 242 23.22 -5.60 1.21
N ILE A 243 21.97 -5.82 0.80
CA ILE A 243 21.61 -6.64 -0.36
C ILE A 243 21.21 -5.69 -1.49
N LYS A 244 21.85 -5.85 -2.65
CA LYS A 244 21.53 -5.14 -3.87
C LYS A 244 20.57 -5.98 -4.73
N TYR A 245 19.38 -5.45 -4.94
CA TYR A 245 18.34 -6.06 -5.77
C TYR A 245 18.20 -5.34 -7.10
N ASP A 246 17.79 -6.10 -8.12
CA ASP A 246 17.28 -5.62 -9.40
C ASP A 246 15.75 -5.54 -9.34
N LEU A 247 15.22 -4.34 -9.11
CA LEU A 247 13.80 -4.03 -9.24
C LEU A 247 13.53 -3.26 -10.54
N SER A 248 14.09 -3.74 -11.66
CA SER A 248 13.67 -3.30 -12.98
C SER A 248 12.18 -3.57 -13.24
N PHE A 249 11.63 -2.89 -14.25
CA PHE A 249 10.23 -3.01 -14.66
C PHE A 249 9.78 -4.47 -14.81
N GLU A 250 10.64 -5.32 -15.38
CA GLU A 250 10.34 -6.73 -15.61
C GLU A 250 10.15 -7.49 -14.29
N ASN A 251 11.07 -7.31 -13.33
CA ASN A 251 11.00 -8.00 -12.05
C ASN A 251 9.84 -7.49 -11.20
N ILE A 252 9.54 -6.19 -11.22
CA ILE A 252 8.35 -5.66 -10.54
C ILE A 252 7.07 -6.20 -11.19
N THR A 253 7.02 -6.31 -12.52
CA THR A 253 5.86 -6.90 -13.19
C THR A 253 5.60 -8.35 -12.76
N LYS A 254 6.66 -9.13 -12.47
CA LYS A 254 6.54 -10.49 -11.90
C LYS A 254 5.91 -10.45 -10.50
N ILE A 255 6.32 -9.51 -9.65
CA ILE A 255 5.71 -9.26 -8.33
C ILE A 255 4.21 -8.98 -8.48
N LEU A 256 3.82 -8.08 -9.39
CA LEU A 256 2.41 -7.69 -9.56
C LEU A 256 1.53 -8.86 -10.02
N LYS A 257 1.99 -9.64 -11.01
CA LYS A 257 1.24 -10.78 -11.55
C LYS A 257 1.07 -11.94 -10.57
N GLY A 258 1.92 -12.03 -9.55
CA GLY A 258 1.86 -13.07 -8.53
C GLY A 258 0.92 -12.77 -7.35
N ASN A 259 0.31 -11.58 -7.32
CA ASN A 259 -0.40 -11.06 -6.15
C ASN A 259 -1.81 -10.56 -6.50
N ASP A 260 -2.56 -11.35 -7.27
CA ASP A 260 -3.96 -11.07 -7.61
C ASP A 260 -4.79 -10.82 -6.34
N GLY A 261 -5.59 -9.74 -6.35
CA GLY A 261 -6.41 -9.32 -5.21
C GLY A 261 -5.70 -8.49 -4.15
N GLN A 262 -4.42 -8.15 -4.37
CA GLN A 262 -3.65 -7.24 -3.53
C GLN A 262 -3.32 -5.97 -4.31
N TYR A 263 -3.13 -4.89 -3.56
CA TYR A 263 -2.61 -3.65 -4.13
C TYR A 263 -1.13 -3.53 -3.80
N ILE A 264 -0.33 -3.17 -4.80
CA ILE A 264 1.12 -3.00 -4.67
C ILE A 264 1.50 -1.70 -5.38
N SER A 265 2.28 -0.85 -4.71
CA SER A 265 2.82 0.38 -5.27
C SER A 265 4.28 0.56 -4.85
N LEU A 266 5.10 1.10 -5.76
CA LEU A 266 6.52 1.35 -5.56
C LEU A 266 6.81 2.82 -5.84
N GLU A 267 7.12 3.57 -4.79
CA GLU A 267 7.31 5.02 -4.89
C GLU A 267 8.47 5.53 -4.03
N TYR A 268 9.00 6.69 -4.43
CA TYR A 268 10.00 7.42 -3.67
C TYR A 268 9.37 8.13 -2.47
N VAL A 269 10.06 8.07 -1.34
CA VAL A 269 9.67 8.83 -0.16
C VAL A 269 9.97 10.31 -0.36
N LYS A 270 8.99 11.14 -0.05
CA LYS A 270 9.10 12.60 0.04
C LYS A 270 9.47 12.98 1.46
N TYR A 271 10.47 13.86 1.59
CA TYR A 271 10.96 14.33 2.87
C TYR A 271 10.47 15.73 3.19
N SER A 272 10.10 15.99 4.45
CA SER A 272 9.76 17.34 4.88
C SER A 272 9.92 17.62 6.36
N ASP A 273 10.09 18.91 6.65
CA ASP A 273 10.10 19.57 7.95
C ASP A 273 8.90 20.52 8.14
N LYS A 274 7.94 20.54 7.21
CA LYS A 274 6.72 21.36 7.29
C LYS A 274 5.76 20.85 8.36
N ALA A 275 4.89 21.75 8.84
CA ALA A 275 3.85 21.37 9.77
C ALA A 275 2.83 20.42 9.09
N LEU A 276 2.29 19.45 9.85
CA LEU A 276 1.28 18.50 9.32
C LEU A 276 0.07 19.22 8.69
N GLY A 277 -0.37 20.35 9.26
CA GLY A 277 -1.45 21.17 8.72
C GLY A 277 -1.17 21.81 7.35
N GLU A 278 0.08 21.82 6.89
CA GLU A 278 0.43 22.25 5.53
C GLU A 278 0.19 21.16 4.48
N TYR A 279 0.00 19.91 4.92
CA TYR A 279 -0.34 18.77 4.06
C TYR A 279 -1.84 18.52 3.94
N SER A 280 -2.65 19.11 4.83
CA SER A 280 -4.09 19.17 4.63
C SER A 280 -4.39 20.10 3.45
N ALA A 281 -4.97 19.56 2.37
CA ALA A 281 -5.10 20.19 1.05
C ALA A 281 -6.05 21.42 1.00
N GLY A 282 -5.81 22.46 1.81
CA GLY A 282 -6.58 23.71 1.83
C GLY A 282 -8.05 23.57 2.19
N LYS A 283 -8.49 22.40 2.67
CA LYS A 283 -9.91 22.03 2.89
C LYS A 283 -10.20 21.45 4.29
N GLY A 284 -9.33 21.70 5.27
CA GLY A 284 -9.48 21.08 6.60
C GLY A 284 -9.11 19.59 6.55
N ASP A 285 -8.17 19.21 7.40
CA ASP A 285 -8.01 17.86 7.97
C ASP A 285 -7.69 16.64 7.07
N SER A 286 -7.55 16.76 5.73
CA SER A 286 -7.21 15.59 4.88
C SER A 286 -5.88 15.73 4.12
N ILE A 287 -4.93 14.81 4.40
CA ILE A 287 -3.69 14.60 3.63
C ILE A 287 -3.97 13.93 2.28
N SER A 288 -3.03 14.01 1.32
CA SER A 288 -3.12 13.20 0.10
C SER A 288 -2.89 11.71 0.38
N LEU A 289 -3.46 10.83 -0.45
CA LEU A 289 -3.24 9.38 -0.36
C LEU A 289 -1.74 9.03 -0.52
N PHE A 290 -1.02 9.76 -1.36
CA PHE A 290 0.41 9.60 -1.53
C PHE A 290 1.18 9.98 -0.25
N ASP A 291 0.98 11.20 0.26
CA ASP A 291 1.69 11.66 1.46
C ASP A 291 1.34 10.80 2.69
N SER A 292 0.17 10.14 2.70
CA SER A 292 -0.23 9.19 3.76
C SER A 292 0.73 8.01 3.96
N PHE A 293 1.42 7.58 2.90
CA PHE A 293 2.33 6.43 2.93
C PHE A 293 3.78 6.79 2.62
N PHE A 294 4.01 7.90 1.90
CA PHE A 294 5.31 8.24 1.32
C PHE A 294 5.87 9.57 1.83
N LEU A 295 5.27 10.20 2.86
CA LEU A 295 5.87 11.35 3.53
C LEU A 295 6.68 10.91 4.75
N LYS A 296 7.89 11.45 4.92
CA LYS A 296 8.77 11.19 6.06
C LYS A 296 9.46 12.46 6.54
N GLY A 297 9.84 12.48 7.82
CA GLY A 297 10.58 13.61 8.40
C GLY A 297 11.92 13.85 7.70
N LYS A 298 12.26 15.12 7.47
CA LYS A 298 13.48 15.54 6.75
C LYS A 298 14.79 15.01 7.34
N SER A 299 14.83 14.75 8.65
CA SER A 299 16.00 14.15 9.32
C SER A 299 16.38 12.77 8.75
N TRP A 300 15.47 12.08 8.07
CA TRP A 300 15.67 10.76 7.46
C TRP A 300 16.03 10.83 5.96
N GLU A 301 16.19 12.02 5.38
CA GLU A 301 16.47 12.20 3.95
C GLU A 301 17.72 11.44 3.45
N TYR A 302 18.69 11.21 4.35
CA TYR A 302 19.89 10.43 4.05
C TYR A 302 19.58 8.99 3.59
N GLU A 303 18.39 8.46 3.91
CA GLU A 303 17.99 7.10 3.53
C GLU A 303 17.72 6.96 2.04
N LYS A 304 17.35 8.05 1.34
CA LYS A 304 16.95 8.01 -0.07
C LYS A 304 15.97 6.86 -0.35
N GLU A 305 14.99 6.78 0.55
CA GLU A 305 14.08 5.65 0.68
C GLU A 305 13.14 5.52 -0.53
N LEU A 306 13.02 4.29 -1.00
CA LEU A 306 12.02 3.82 -1.93
C LEU A 306 11.18 2.77 -1.21
N ARG A 307 9.85 2.95 -1.22
CA ARG A 307 8.91 2.07 -0.54
C ARG A 307 8.14 1.24 -1.53
N LEU A 308 8.21 -0.07 -1.34
CA LEU A 308 7.26 -1.01 -1.92
C LEU A 308 6.17 -1.25 -0.87
N ILE A 309 4.99 -0.70 -1.09
CA ILE A 309 3.82 -0.95 -0.23
C ILE A 309 3.00 -2.09 -0.80
N ARG A 310 2.44 -2.89 0.11
CA ARG A 310 1.52 -3.99 -0.19
C ARG A 310 0.31 -3.87 0.72
N TYR A 311 -0.87 -3.84 0.13
CA TYR A 311 -2.14 -3.89 0.84
C TYR A 311 -2.89 -5.19 0.50
N ASP A 312 -3.07 -6.04 1.51
CA ASP A 312 -3.78 -7.30 1.41
C ASP A 312 -4.99 -7.30 2.35
N GLN A 313 -6.18 -7.40 1.78
CA GLN A 313 -7.45 -7.38 2.52
C GLN A 313 -7.52 -8.50 3.58
N ASN A 314 -6.81 -9.61 3.37
CA ASN A 314 -6.77 -10.73 4.32
C ASN A 314 -5.64 -10.61 5.35
N GLY A 315 -4.94 -9.48 5.36
CA GLY A 315 -3.87 -9.18 6.30
C GLY A 315 -4.34 -9.21 7.77
N GLN A 316 -3.40 -9.47 8.66
CA GLN A 316 -3.60 -9.58 10.11
C GLN A 316 -2.57 -8.79 10.91
N GLY A 317 -1.98 -7.75 10.30
CA GLY A 317 -0.98 -6.88 10.91
C GLY A 317 0.35 -7.58 11.20
N LYS A 318 0.65 -8.62 10.43
CA LYS A 318 1.85 -9.45 10.55
C LYS A 318 2.83 -9.14 9.44
N HIS A 319 4.08 -9.52 9.68
CA HIS A 319 5.11 -9.53 8.64
C HIS A 319 4.67 -10.43 7.48
N ALA A 320 5.01 -10.02 6.27
CA ALA A 320 4.71 -10.74 5.05
C ALA A 320 5.99 -10.91 4.21
N SER A 321 5.90 -11.75 3.19
CA SER A 321 6.96 -11.91 2.20
C SER A 321 6.36 -12.04 0.80
N ILE A 322 7.07 -11.54 -0.20
CA ILE A 322 6.77 -11.83 -1.60
C ILE A 322 7.98 -12.52 -2.24
N PRO A 323 7.78 -13.62 -2.98
CA PRO A 323 8.85 -14.26 -3.75
C PRO A 323 9.48 -13.29 -4.76
N LEU A 324 10.80 -13.29 -4.80
CA LEU A 324 11.61 -12.52 -5.74
C LEU A 324 12.83 -13.35 -6.19
N ASP A 325 12.57 -14.25 -7.13
CA ASP A 325 13.59 -15.10 -7.73
C ASP A 325 14.55 -14.31 -8.65
N GLY A 326 15.85 -14.60 -8.56
CA GLY A 326 16.84 -14.13 -9.52
C GLY A 326 17.19 -12.64 -9.47
N CYS A 327 16.69 -11.88 -8.48
CA CYS A 327 16.86 -10.43 -8.44
C CYS A 327 18.05 -9.96 -7.58
N ILE A 328 18.73 -10.84 -6.83
CA ILE A 328 19.87 -10.45 -5.98
C ILE A 328 21.15 -10.34 -6.82
N LYS A 329 21.61 -9.11 -7.06
CA LYS A 329 22.82 -8.80 -7.81
C LYS A 329 24.09 -8.89 -6.98
N ALA A 330 24.04 -8.38 -5.75
CA ALA A 330 25.21 -8.37 -4.86
C ALA A 330 24.83 -8.40 -3.38
N VAL A 331 25.75 -8.87 -2.56
CA VAL A 331 25.69 -8.75 -1.10
C VAL A 331 26.97 -8.07 -0.62
N TYR A 332 26.81 -7.02 0.16
CA TYR A 332 27.87 -6.31 0.84
C TYR A 332 27.85 -6.72 2.30
N PHE A 333 28.99 -7.15 2.83
CA PHE A 333 29.19 -7.48 4.23
C PHE A 333 29.71 -6.28 4.98
N GLY A 334 29.07 -5.95 6.11
CA GLY A 334 29.48 -4.83 6.94
C GLY A 334 30.90 -5.00 7.49
N LEU A 335 31.50 -3.90 7.94
CA LEU A 335 32.89 -3.85 8.46
C LEU A 335 33.13 -4.84 9.61
N LYS A 336 32.09 -5.18 10.35
CA LYS A 336 32.12 -6.06 11.54
C LYS A 336 31.33 -7.35 11.31
N CYS A 337 30.94 -7.66 10.07
CA CYS A 337 30.25 -8.89 9.75
C CYS A 337 31.17 -10.09 10.03
N THR A 338 30.63 -11.12 10.69
CA THR A 338 31.42 -12.29 11.11
C THR A 338 31.75 -13.20 9.93
N GLU A 339 32.89 -13.89 9.96
CA GLU A 339 33.22 -14.88 8.94
C GLU A 339 32.19 -16.03 8.88
N GLU A 340 31.57 -16.36 10.02
CA GLU A 340 30.50 -17.36 10.07
C GLU A 340 29.29 -16.92 9.25
N ASP A 341 28.76 -15.72 9.49
CA ASP A 341 27.62 -15.18 8.74
C ASP A 341 27.93 -15.06 7.25
N LYS A 342 29.14 -14.57 6.90
CA LYS A 342 29.58 -14.48 5.49
C LYS A 342 29.54 -15.84 4.81
N ASN A 343 30.12 -16.86 5.44
CA ASN A 343 30.18 -18.21 4.87
C ASN A 343 28.79 -18.82 4.71
N ILE A 344 27.90 -18.62 5.67
CA ILE A 344 26.50 -19.07 5.58
C ILE A 344 25.79 -18.40 4.40
N ILE A 345 25.88 -17.08 4.28
CA ILE A 345 25.21 -16.31 3.23
C ILE A 345 25.77 -16.66 1.85
N LYS A 346 27.10 -16.74 1.71
CA LYS A 346 27.75 -17.17 0.46
C LYS A 346 27.22 -18.54 0.06
N LYS A 347 27.21 -19.51 0.97
CA LYS A 347 26.69 -20.86 0.71
C LYS A 347 25.25 -20.85 0.22
N ILE A 348 24.36 -20.11 0.90
CA ILE A 348 22.95 -19.98 0.51
C ILE A 348 22.82 -19.49 -0.93
N LEU A 349 23.58 -18.45 -1.31
CA LEU A 349 23.45 -17.77 -2.59
C LEU A 349 24.33 -18.34 -3.72
N THR A 350 25.28 -19.22 -3.42
CA THR A 350 26.06 -19.96 -4.43
C THR A 350 25.46 -21.32 -4.77
N ASP A 351 24.90 -22.01 -3.78
CA ASP A 351 24.29 -23.34 -3.98
C ASP A 351 22.94 -23.23 -4.71
N GLN A 352 22.26 -22.12 -4.49
CA GLN A 352 21.09 -21.72 -5.24
C GLN A 352 21.58 -20.92 -6.44
N CYS A 353 21.44 -21.40 -7.68
CA CYS A 353 21.78 -20.63 -8.88
C CYS A 353 20.92 -19.35 -8.96
N CYS A 354 21.27 -18.30 -8.20
CA CYS A 354 20.77 -16.94 -8.31
C CYS A 354 21.33 -16.37 -9.60
N VAL A 355 20.73 -16.78 -10.71
CA VAL A 355 21.04 -16.28 -12.04
C VAL A 355 19.98 -15.24 -12.31
N SER A 356 20.36 -13.95 -12.26
CA SER A 356 19.57 -12.94 -12.96
C SER A 356 19.48 -13.33 -14.43
N GLU A 357 18.37 -13.06 -15.11
CA GLU A 357 18.26 -13.29 -16.56
C GLU A 357 19.50 -12.67 -17.26
N GLY A 358 20.39 -13.53 -17.78
CA GLY A 358 21.73 -13.14 -18.25
C GLY A 358 22.92 -13.90 -17.64
N GLY A 359 22.73 -14.86 -16.74
CA GLY A 359 23.83 -15.77 -16.32
C GLY A 359 24.77 -15.24 -15.23
N LYS A 360 24.50 -14.05 -14.67
CA LYS A 360 25.38 -13.42 -13.67
C LYS A 360 25.07 -13.95 -12.27
N ARG A 361 26.10 -14.47 -11.59
CA ARG A 361 26.04 -14.88 -10.18
C ARG A 361 26.06 -13.66 -9.27
N THR A 362 25.45 -13.79 -8.09
CA THR A 362 25.56 -12.79 -7.02
C THR A 362 27.03 -12.52 -6.69
N ILE A 363 27.40 -11.24 -6.63
CA ILE A 363 28.77 -10.81 -6.28
C ILE A 363 28.82 -10.45 -4.80
N PHE A 364 29.90 -10.85 -4.14
CA PHE A 364 30.13 -10.56 -2.72
C PHE A 364 31.17 -9.47 -2.54
N TYR A 365 30.91 -8.56 -1.61
CA TYR A 365 31.81 -7.47 -1.27
C TYR A 365 32.00 -7.40 0.24
N GLN A 366 33.22 -7.10 0.67
CA GLN A 366 33.53 -6.68 2.02
C GLN A 366 33.61 -5.15 2.07
N MET A 367 32.87 -4.53 3.00
CA MET A 367 33.02 -3.10 3.27
C MET A 367 34.27 -2.82 4.11
N GLU A 368 35.03 -1.80 3.71
CA GLU A 368 36.24 -1.33 4.38
C GLU A 368 36.18 0.19 4.60
N LYS A 369 36.96 0.70 5.55
CA LYS A 369 37.22 2.14 5.64
C LYS A 369 38.10 2.56 4.47
N ASP A 370 37.79 3.68 3.82
CA ASP A 370 38.67 4.25 2.81
C ASP A 370 39.91 4.86 3.48
N PRO A 371 41.13 4.35 3.21
CA PRO A 371 42.34 4.88 3.83
C PRO A 371 42.69 6.30 3.37
N ASN A 372 42.15 6.75 2.23
CA ASN A 372 42.49 8.04 1.64
C ASN A 372 41.49 9.15 2.01
N HIS A 373 40.30 8.79 2.53
CA HIS A 373 39.23 9.73 2.82
C HIS A 373 38.59 9.44 4.17
N PHE A 374 38.78 10.34 5.14
CA PHE A 374 38.15 10.23 6.46
C PHE A 374 36.63 10.18 6.35
N GLY A 375 36.00 9.28 7.11
CA GLY A 375 34.54 9.12 7.15
C GLY A 375 33.93 8.43 5.93
N ARG A 376 34.74 7.92 4.98
CA ARG A 376 34.23 7.20 3.81
C ARG A 376 34.44 5.70 3.89
N LEU A 377 33.51 4.99 3.25
CA LEU A 377 33.57 3.56 3.02
C LEU A 377 34.05 3.26 1.61
N ARG A 378 34.55 2.04 1.40
CA ARG A 378 34.75 1.45 0.07
C ARG A 378 34.34 -0.02 0.09
N ALA A 379 33.91 -0.54 -1.05
CA ALA A 379 33.62 -1.95 -1.22
C ALA A 379 34.81 -2.66 -1.90
N LYS A 380 35.25 -3.78 -1.33
CA LYS A 380 36.28 -4.65 -1.89
C LYS A 380 35.64 -5.98 -2.30
N ILE A 381 35.89 -6.43 -3.52
CA ILE A 381 35.41 -7.75 -3.98
C ILE A 381 36.00 -8.84 -3.09
N GLU A 382 35.16 -9.79 -2.68
CA GLU A 382 35.52 -10.90 -1.79
C GLU A 382 35.64 -12.24 -2.52
#